data_AF-A0A1C5ZI83-F1
#
_entry.id   AF-A0A1C5ZI83-F1
#
_cell.length_a   1.000
_cell.length_b   1.000
_cell.length_c   1.000
_cell.angle_alpha   90.00
_cell.angle_beta   90.00
_cell.angle_gamma   90.00
#
_symmetry.space_group_name_H-M   'P 1'
#
loop_
_entity.id
_entity.type
_entity.pdbx_description
1 polymer ?
#
loop_
_entity_poly.entity_id
_entity_poly.type
_entity_poly.pdbx_seq_one_letter_code
_entity_poly.pdbx_strand_id
1 'polypeptide(L)'
;MRKPGEINSLFAHLYCINMGSIISVELKLSEVRAVSDEFRFETFVDAHSNIFREYLSSVIAKLPESNEDYRAIQEQMETIFQQYPKVLEAVDTETATELSQQECAALIKVMELRNNLTDIEMQTVYFRGCYDGVGYLKKAGIL
;
A
#
# COMPACT_ATOMS: atom_id res chain seq x y z
N MET A 1 40.35 3.21 -47.70
CA MET A 1 40.30 3.81 -46.34
C MET A 1 39.24 4.90 -46.34
N ARG A 2 38.19 4.80 -45.52
CA ARG A 2 37.04 5.72 -45.49
C ARG A 2 37.32 6.83 -44.46
N LYS A 3 37.11 8.11 -44.81
CA LYS A 3 37.45 9.25 -43.95
C LYS A 3 36.60 9.26 -42.66
N PRO A 4 37.16 9.63 -41.50
CA PRO A 4 36.38 9.78 -40.26
C PRO A 4 35.58 11.09 -40.34
N GLY A 5 34.25 11.00 -40.38
CA GLY A 5 33.35 12.18 -40.36
C GLY A 5 32.09 12.10 -41.21
N GLU A 6 31.97 11.13 -42.13
CA GLU A 6 30.72 10.94 -42.88
C GLU A 6 29.75 10.08 -42.07
N ILE A 7 28.88 10.74 -41.28
CA ILE A 7 27.67 10.09 -40.78
C ILE A 7 26.87 9.69 -42.03
N ASN A 8 26.72 8.38 -42.23
CA ASN A 8 25.95 7.84 -43.35
C ASN A 8 24.56 8.51 -43.37
N SER A 9 24.13 9.03 -44.52
CA SER A 9 22.83 9.68 -44.69
C SER A 9 21.67 8.83 -44.16
N LEU A 10 21.77 7.50 -44.27
CA LEU A 10 20.82 6.54 -43.69
C LEU A 10 20.74 6.61 -42.15
N PHE A 11 21.87 6.84 -41.48
CA PHE A 11 21.96 6.95 -40.03
C PHE A 11 21.40 8.28 -39.54
N ALA A 12 21.69 9.39 -40.25
CA ALA A 12 21.07 10.69 -39.96
C ALA A 12 19.54 10.62 -40.14
N HIS A 13 19.05 9.95 -41.17
CA HIS A 13 17.62 9.78 -41.43
C HIS A 13 16.92 8.95 -40.34
N LEU A 14 17.56 7.88 -39.87
CA LEU A 14 17.05 7.04 -38.79
C LEU A 14 17.02 7.79 -37.44
N TYR A 15 18.03 8.62 -37.15
CA TYR A 15 18.04 9.48 -35.97
C TYR A 15 16.91 10.51 -35.99
N CYS A 16 16.67 11.18 -37.13
CA CYS A 16 15.58 12.15 -37.24
C CYS A 16 14.20 11.51 -37.07
N ILE A 17 13.99 10.30 -37.62
CA ILE A 17 12.73 9.55 -37.46
C ILE A 17 12.51 9.15 -36.00
N ASN A 18 13.53 8.60 -35.34
CA ASN A 18 13.44 8.20 -33.94
C ASN A 18 13.22 9.41 -33.02
N MET A 19 13.93 10.52 -33.25
CA MET A 19 13.81 11.74 -32.45
C MET A 19 12.42 12.38 -32.63
N GLY A 20 11.87 12.38 -33.85
CA GLY A 20 10.48 12.80 -34.11
C GLY A 20 9.44 11.89 -33.42
N SER A 21 9.71 10.59 -33.35
CA SER A 21 8.84 9.62 -32.66
C SER A 21 8.87 9.83 -31.14
N ILE A 22 10.05 10.09 -30.56
CA ILE A 22 10.21 10.39 -29.12
C ILE A 22 9.48 11.69 -28.76
N ILE A 23 9.66 12.77 -29.54
CA ILE A 23 8.95 14.04 -29.33
C ILE A 23 7.43 13.83 -29.40
N SER A 24 6.95 13.03 -30.35
CA SER A 24 5.51 12.76 -30.47
C SER A 24 4.95 11.99 -29.27
N VAL A 25 5.73 11.07 -28.69
CA VAL A 25 5.34 10.34 -27.47
C VAL A 25 5.33 11.27 -26.26
N GLU A 26 6.33 12.14 -26.11
CA GLU A 26 6.38 13.12 -25.03
C GLU A 26 5.24 14.14 -25.10
N LEU A 27 4.92 14.64 -26.30
CA LEU A 27 3.76 15.51 -26.52
C LEU A 27 2.45 14.81 -26.13
N LYS A 28 2.28 13.55 -26.52
CA LYS A 28 1.09 12.76 -26.15
C LYS A 28 1.02 12.51 -24.64
N LEU A 29 2.15 12.26 -23.99
CA LEU A 29 2.21 12.12 -22.54
C LEU A 29 1.90 13.44 -21.81
N SER A 30 2.32 14.58 -22.36
CA SER A 30 1.98 15.90 -21.81
C SER A 30 0.51 16.26 -22.01
N GLU A 31 -0.11 15.90 -23.13
CA GLU A 31 -1.56 16.07 -23.36
C GLU A 31 -2.35 15.20 -22.36
N VAL A 32 -1.94 13.95 -22.13
CA VAL A 32 -2.58 13.06 -21.15
C VAL A 32 -2.45 13.61 -19.72
N ARG A 33 -1.29 14.17 -19.34
CA ARG A 33 -1.12 14.85 -18.05
C ARG A 33 -1.99 16.10 -17.94
N ALA A 34 -2.03 16.94 -18.97
CA ALA A 34 -2.85 18.14 -18.97
C ALA A 34 -4.36 17.83 -18.83
N VAL A 35 -4.84 16.78 -19.50
CA VAL A 35 -6.23 16.30 -19.36
C VAL A 35 -6.49 15.75 -17.95
N SER A 36 -5.50 15.06 -17.35
CA SER A 36 -5.57 14.61 -15.95
C SER A 36 -5.56 15.77 -14.95
N ASP A 37 -4.87 16.87 -15.25
CA ASP A 37 -4.81 18.06 -14.39
C ASP A 37 -6.09 18.91 -14.50
N GLU A 38 -6.72 18.96 -15.69
CA GLU A 38 -7.99 19.65 -15.95
C GLU A 38 -9.19 18.93 -15.27
N PHE A 39 -9.14 17.59 -15.16
CA PHE A 39 -10.09 16.78 -14.39
C PHE A 39 -9.48 16.37 -13.04
N ARG A 40 -9.51 17.27 -12.05
CA ARG A 40 -9.23 16.90 -10.64
C ARG A 40 -10.36 16.01 -10.10
N PHE A 41 -10.31 14.72 -10.44
CA PHE A 41 -11.17 13.71 -9.84
C PHE A 41 -10.68 13.41 -8.42
N GLU A 42 -11.23 14.12 -7.45
CA GLU A 42 -11.03 13.80 -6.03
C GLU A 42 -11.91 12.61 -5.67
N THR A 43 -11.31 11.46 -5.35
CA THR A 43 -12.09 10.29 -4.93
C THR A 43 -12.64 10.52 -3.52
N PHE A 44 -13.68 9.78 -3.12
CA PHE A 44 -14.17 9.79 -1.72
C PHE A 44 -13.02 9.51 -0.73
N VAL A 45 -12.11 8.61 -1.11
CA VAL A 45 -10.92 8.31 -0.32
C VAL A 45 -10.03 9.54 -0.26
N ASP A 46 -9.75 10.22 -1.36
CA ASP A 46 -8.92 11.45 -1.34
C ASP A 46 -9.52 12.54 -0.46
N ALA A 47 -10.83 12.80 -0.59
CA ALA A 47 -11.55 13.83 0.17
C ALA A 47 -11.64 13.54 1.68
N HIS A 48 -11.74 12.26 2.06
CA HIS A 48 -12.02 11.86 3.46
C HIS A 48 -10.95 10.96 4.08
N SER A 49 -9.80 10.78 3.43
CA SER A 49 -8.79 9.80 3.84
C SER A 49 -8.31 9.99 5.28
N ASN A 50 -8.16 11.23 5.74
CA ASN A 50 -7.78 11.52 7.11
C ASN A 50 -8.84 11.06 8.11
N ILE A 51 -10.11 11.43 7.88
CA ILE A 51 -11.24 11.05 8.73
C ILE A 51 -11.41 9.52 8.74
N PHE A 52 -11.25 8.89 7.58
CA PHE A 52 -11.35 7.43 7.47
C PHE A 52 -10.23 6.72 8.23
N ARG A 53 -8.97 7.16 8.07
CA ARG A 53 -7.83 6.61 8.83
C ARG A 53 -7.99 6.82 10.33
N GLU A 54 -8.43 8.00 10.76
CA GLU A 54 -8.71 8.27 12.17
C GLU A 54 -9.79 7.36 12.72
N TYR A 55 -10.88 7.16 11.98
CA TYR A 55 -11.94 6.23 12.35
C TYR A 55 -11.39 4.80 12.52
N LEU A 56 -10.70 4.28 11.50
CA LEU A 56 -10.10 2.94 11.55
C LEU A 56 -9.14 2.80 12.74
N SER A 57 -8.22 3.73 12.92
CA SER A 57 -7.27 3.74 14.04
C SER A 57 -7.99 3.73 15.39
N SER A 58 -9.08 4.50 15.53
CA SER A 58 -9.85 4.55 16.79
C SER A 58 -10.57 3.25 17.12
N VAL A 59 -10.96 2.48 16.10
CA VAL A 59 -11.58 1.16 16.26
C VAL A 59 -10.52 0.12 16.61
N ILE A 60 -9.42 0.08 15.85
CA ILE A 60 -8.33 -0.88 16.02
C ILE A 60 -7.61 -0.66 17.37
N ALA A 61 -7.39 0.58 17.79
CA ALA A 61 -6.72 0.89 19.06
C ALA A 61 -7.41 0.32 20.31
N LYS A 62 -8.70 -0.04 20.21
CA LYS A 62 -9.47 -0.65 21.31
C LYS A 62 -9.41 -2.17 21.31
N LEU A 63 -8.93 -2.80 20.24
CA LEU A 63 -8.89 -4.26 20.11
C LEU A 63 -7.98 -4.93 21.15
N PRO A 64 -6.78 -4.41 21.51
CA PRO A 64 -5.95 -5.02 22.56
C PRO A 64 -6.65 -5.16 23.92
N GLU A 65 -7.54 -4.22 24.24
CA GLU A 65 -8.29 -4.21 25.50
C GLU A 65 -9.57 -5.05 25.43
N SER A 66 -10.25 -5.04 24.28
CA SER A 66 -11.60 -5.59 24.13
C SER A 66 -11.67 -6.98 23.48
N ASN A 67 -10.59 -7.46 22.87
CA ASN A 67 -10.52 -8.74 22.20
C ASN A 67 -9.33 -9.56 22.71
N GLU A 68 -9.63 -10.65 23.42
CA GLU A 68 -8.61 -11.52 24.04
C GLU A 68 -7.76 -12.25 22.99
N ASP A 69 -8.35 -12.72 21.89
CA ASP A 69 -7.64 -13.40 20.82
C ASP A 69 -6.66 -12.46 20.12
N TYR A 70 -7.09 -11.22 19.86
CA TYR A 70 -6.25 -10.18 19.28
C TYR A 70 -5.02 -9.92 20.16
N ARG A 71 -5.23 -9.75 21.47
CA ARG A 71 -4.14 -9.57 22.44
C ARG A 71 -3.20 -10.79 22.50
N ALA A 72 -3.75 -12.00 22.52
CA ALA A 72 -2.95 -13.22 22.55
C ALA A 72 -2.08 -13.40 21.29
N ILE A 73 -2.57 -12.96 20.12
CA ILE A 73 -1.79 -12.95 18.89
C ILE A 73 -0.65 -11.92 18.97
N GLN A 74 -0.91 -10.72 19.49
CA GLN A 74 0.13 -9.70 19.69
C GLN A 74 1.24 -10.19 20.63
N GLU A 75 0.89 -10.78 21.78
CA GLU A 75 1.85 -11.34 22.73
C GLU A 75 2.70 -12.46 22.12
N GLN A 76 2.10 -13.31 21.28
CA GLN A 76 2.82 -14.35 20.53
C GLN A 76 3.81 -13.74 19.53
N MET A 77 3.41 -12.69 18.80
CA MET A 77 4.32 -11.98 17.89
C MET A 77 5.48 -11.33 18.64
N GLU A 78 5.21 -10.65 19.77
CA GLU A 78 6.25 -10.06 20.61
C GLU A 78 7.25 -11.09 21.11
N THR A 79 6.78 -12.28 21.51
CA THR A 79 7.65 -13.39 21.92
C THR A 79 8.57 -13.83 20.77
N ILE A 80 8.05 -13.94 19.55
CA ILE A 80 8.85 -14.29 18.36
C ILE A 80 9.89 -13.21 18.08
N PHE A 81 9.53 -11.93 18.16
CA PHE A 81 10.45 -10.83 17.92
C PHE A 81 11.57 -10.73 18.96
N GLN A 82 11.26 -11.00 20.23
CA GLN A 82 12.27 -11.10 21.28
C GLN A 82 13.23 -12.27 21.04
N GLN A 83 12.73 -13.39 20.56
CA GLN A 83 13.55 -14.57 20.25
C GLN A 83 14.39 -14.39 18.98
N TYR A 84 13.86 -13.69 17.97
CA TYR A 84 14.51 -13.48 16.67
C TYR A 84 14.51 -11.99 16.28
N PRO A 85 15.40 -11.16 16.84
CA PRO A 85 15.45 -9.72 16.56
C PRO A 85 15.63 -9.36 15.08
N LYS A 86 16.33 -10.20 14.31
CA LYS A 86 16.46 -10.01 12.85
C LYS A 86 15.13 -10.14 12.10
N VAL A 87 14.20 -10.94 12.61
CA VAL A 87 12.86 -11.07 12.04
C VAL A 87 12.09 -9.77 12.25
N LEU A 88 12.20 -9.14 13.42
CA LEU A 88 11.63 -7.82 13.66
C LEU A 88 12.22 -6.78 12.70
N GLU A 89 13.55 -6.74 12.57
CA GLU A 89 14.23 -5.82 11.65
C GLU A 89 13.79 -6.01 10.19
N ALA A 90 13.65 -7.27 9.75
CA ALA A 90 13.18 -7.59 8.41
C ALA A 90 11.74 -7.12 8.17
N VAL A 91 10.88 -7.20 9.19
CA VAL A 91 9.49 -6.77 9.14
C VAL A 91 9.35 -5.25 9.17
N ASP A 92 10.15 -4.55 9.97
CA ASP A 92 10.06 -3.09 10.16
C ASP A 92 10.71 -2.31 9.01
N THR A 93 11.86 -2.77 8.52
CA THR A 93 12.63 -2.05 7.51
C THR A 93 12.24 -2.40 6.08
N GLU A 94 11.52 -3.51 5.88
CA GLU A 94 11.20 -4.08 4.57
C GLU A 94 12.44 -4.28 3.68
N THR A 95 13.62 -4.41 4.29
CA THR A 95 14.89 -4.60 3.56
C THR A 95 15.27 -6.07 3.44
N ALA A 96 15.98 -6.40 2.36
CA ALA A 96 16.50 -7.74 2.16
C ALA A 96 17.57 -8.05 3.23
N THR A 97 17.26 -8.98 4.12
CA THR A 97 18.13 -9.42 5.21
C THR A 97 18.43 -10.91 5.05
N GLU A 98 19.66 -11.31 5.37
CA GLU A 98 20.04 -12.73 5.39
C GLU A 98 19.50 -13.38 6.68
N LEU A 99 18.43 -14.16 6.51
CA LEU A 99 17.80 -14.93 7.58
C LEU A 99 18.26 -16.39 7.55
N SER A 100 18.50 -16.97 8.72
CA SER A 100 18.67 -18.41 8.88
C SER A 100 17.36 -19.16 8.62
N GLN A 101 17.43 -20.48 8.47
CA GLN A 101 16.25 -21.32 8.26
C GLN A 101 15.21 -21.19 9.40
N GLN A 102 15.67 -21.06 10.64
CA GLN A 102 14.78 -20.88 11.80
C GLN A 102 14.13 -19.50 11.79
N GLU A 103 14.89 -18.45 11.45
CA GLU A 103 14.36 -17.09 11.31
C GLU A 103 13.37 -16.96 10.14
N CYS A 104 13.60 -17.66 9.02
CA CYS A 104 12.62 -17.75 7.93
C CYS A 104 11.31 -18.40 8.39
N ALA A 105 11.37 -19.48 9.16
CA ALA A 105 10.18 -20.13 9.71
C ALA A 105 9.44 -19.22 10.69
N ALA A 106 10.17 -18.49 11.54
CA ALA A 106 9.62 -17.50 12.44
C ALA A 106 8.95 -16.34 11.68
N LEU A 107 9.56 -15.85 10.60
CA LEU A 107 8.99 -14.82 9.74
C LEU A 107 7.68 -15.28 9.10
N ILE A 108 7.63 -16.51 8.55
CA ILE A 108 6.39 -17.09 8.02
C ILE A 108 5.31 -17.10 9.10
N LYS A 109 5.68 -17.51 10.33
CA LYS A 109 4.72 -17.55 11.43
C LYS A 109 4.19 -16.16 11.79
N VAL A 110 5.06 -15.15 11.82
CA VAL A 110 4.66 -13.75 12.03
C VAL A 110 3.68 -13.29 10.94
N MET A 111 3.90 -13.66 9.67
CA MET A 111 2.99 -13.29 8.58
C MET A 111 1.61 -13.96 8.71
N GLU A 112 1.55 -15.23 9.12
CA GLU A 112 0.28 -15.89 9.45
C GLU A 112 -0.46 -15.16 10.58
N LEU A 113 0.26 -14.79 11.65
CA LEU A 113 -0.32 -14.08 12.79
C LEU A 113 -0.83 -12.68 12.38
N ARG A 114 -0.10 -11.95 11.53
CA ARG A 114 -0.56 -10.65 10.98
C ARG A 114 -1.84 -10.80 10.16
N ASN A 115 -1.94 -11.83 9.33
CA ASN A 115 -3.18 -12.09 8.57
C ASN A 115 -4.37 -12.31 9.52
N ASN A 116 -4.18 -13.07 10.61
CA ASN A 116 -5.22 -13.28 11.61
C ASN A 116 -5.63 -11.97 12.32
N LEU A 117 -4.66 -11.10 12.65
CA LEU A 117 -4.99 -9.77 13.19
C LEU A 117 -5.83 -8.97 12.20
N THR A 118 -5.42 -8.93 10.93
CA THR A 118 -6.15 -8.22 9.86
C THR A 118 -7.58 -8.76 9.68
N ASP A 119 -7.79 -10.07 9.79
CA ASP A 119 -9.14 -10.66 9.74
C ASP A 119 -10.01 -10.16 10.90
N ILE A 120 -9.48 -10.11 12.12
CA ILE A 120 -10.19 -9.59 13.30
C ILE A 120 -10.48 -8.08 13.13
N GLU A 121 -9.50 -7.30 12.69
CA GLU A 121 -9.66 -5.86 12.44
C GLU A 121 -10.75 -5.59 11.40
N MET A 122 -10.72 -6.30 10.28
CA MET A 122 -11.69 -6.14 9.20
C MET A 122 -13.11 -6.52 9.65
N GLN A 123 -13.27 -7.64 10.36
CA GLN A 123 -14.56 -8.02 10.92
C GLN A 123 -15.08 -6.97 11.90
N THR A 124 -14.19 -6.47 12.78
CA THR A 124 -14.56 -5.45 13.78
C THR A 124 -15.02 -4.16 13.11
N VAL A 125 -14.27 -3.67 12.13
CA VAL A 125 -14.61 -2.46 11.36
C VAL A 125 -15.93 -2.66 10.62
N TYR A 126 -16.13 -3.81 9.98
CA TYR A 126 -17.37 -4.13 9.27
C TYR A 126 -18.59 -4.05 10.19
N PHE A 127 -18.57 -4.80 11.30
CA PHE A 127 -19.69 -4.80 12.23
C PHE A 127 -19.89 -3.44 12.87
N ARG A 128 -18.81 -2.72 13.18
CA ARG A 128 -18.92 -1.37 13.74
C ARG A 128 -19.61 -0.41 12.80
N GLY A 129 -19.26 -0.43 11.51
CA GLY A 129 -19.95 0.35 10.48
C GLY A 129 -21.44 0.02 10.38
N CYS A 130 -21.81 -1.27 10.47
CA CYS A 130 -23.21 -1.68 10.51
C CYS A 130 -23.96 -1.14 11.74
N TYR A 131 -23.36 -1.25 12.93
CA TYR A 131 -23.96 -0.73 14.17
C TYR A 131 -24.14 0.79 14.15
N ASP A 132 -23.12 1.51 13.70
CA ASP A 132 -23.18 2.97 13.57
C ASP A 132 -24.29 3.37 12.58
N GLY A 133 -24.39 2.67 11.43
CA GLY A 133 -25.44 2.86 10.44
C GLY A 133 -26.86 2.66 10.99
N VAL A 134 -27.10 1.55 11.70
CA VAL A 134 -28.39 1.33 12.40
C VAL A 134 -28.65 2.44 13.43
N GLY A 135 -27.62 2.87 14.16
CA GLY A 135 -27.70 3.98 15.10
C GLY A 135 -28.12 5.30 14.44
N TYR A 136 -27.59 5.59 13.25
CA TYR A 136 -27.99 6.77 12.48
C TYR A 136 -29.45 6.70 12.03
N LEU A 137 -29.91 5.56 11.52
CA LEU A 137 -31.30 5.38 11.09
C LEU A 137 -32.29 5.58 12.25
N LYS A 138 -31.96 5.05 13.43
CA LYS A 138 -32.75 5.27 14.65
C LYS A 138 -32.77 6.76 15.05
N LYS A 139 -31.62 7.44 15.02
CA LYS A 139 -31.54 8.88 15.32
C LYS A 139 -32.34 9.74 14.34
N ALA A 140 -32.44 9.31 13.09
CA ALA A 140 -33.24 9.96 12.05
C ALA A 140 -34.74 9.65 12.14
N GLY A 141 -35.17 8.75 13.04
CA GLY A 141 -36.57 8.33 13.18
C GLY A 141 -37.06 7.44 12.03
N ILE A 142 -36.15 6.81 11.29
CA ILE A 142 -36.48 5.89 10.19
C ILE A 142 -36.78 4.47 10.72
N LEU A 143 -36.11 4.09 11.82
CA LEU A 143 -36.26 2.82 12.54
C LEU A 143 -36.69 3.06 14.00
#